data_AF-A0A7J6X7M6-F1
#
_entry.id   AF-A0A7J6X7M6-F1
#
_cell.length_a   1.000
_cell.length_b   1.000
_cell.length_c   1.000
_cell.angle_alpha   90.00
_cell.angle_beta   90.00
_cell.angle_gamma   90.00
#
_symmetry.space_group_name_H-M   'P 1'
#
loop_
_entity.id
_entity.type
_entity.pdbx_description
1 polymer ?
#
loop_
_entity_poly.entity_id
_entity_poly.type
_entity_poly.pdbx_seq_one_letter_code
_entity_poly.pdbx_strand_id
1 'polypeptide(L)'
;DINLVLKKFGSNIIFSNGLRDPYSGGGVLHYISDSLVSIYATEGSHALYLLYSSKNDPVWLMKMRASIVKVMKGWIVEYYQMLSSQNVEVV
;
A
#
# COMPACT_ATOMS: atom_id res chain seq x y z
N ASP A 1 -12.57 -7.16 -17.08
CA ASP A 1 -11.97 -5.94 -16.54
C ASP A 1 -11.21 -6.29 -15.26
N ILE A 2 -9.92 -5.95 -15.18
CA ILE A 2 -9.07 -6.22 -14.01
C ILE A 2 -9.54 -5.47 -12.77
N ASN A 3 -10.12 -4.27 -12.93
CA ASN A 3 -10.65 -3.50 -11.80
C ASN A 3 -11.80 -4.24 -11.11
N LEU A 4 -12.68 -4.88 -11.89
CA LEU A 4 -13.78 -5.67 -11.35
C LEU A 4 -13.28 -6.91 -10.58
N VAL A 5 -12.27 -7.59 -11.12
CA VAL A 5 -11.66 -8.77 -10.48
C VAL A 5 -10.98 -8.38 -9.17
N LEU A 6 -10.14 -7.33 -9.20
CA LEU A 6 -9.48 -6.81 -8.00
C LEU A 6 -10.50 -6.37 -6.96
N LYS A 7 -11.52 -5.58 -7.34
CA LYS A 7 -12.56 -5.13 -6.42
C LYS A 7 -13.35 -6.28 -5.79
N LYS A 8 -13.55 -7.38 -6.51
CA LYS A 8 -14.34 -8.52 -6.03
C LYS A 8 -13.55 -9.50 -5.17
N PHE A 9 -12.27 -9.70 -5.45
CA PHE A 9 -11.47 -10.78 -4.86
C PHE A 9 -10.17 -10.34 -4.18
N GLY A 10 -9.68 -9.14 -4.48
CA GLY A 10 -8.48 -8.58 -3.88
C GLY A 10 -8.77 -7.88 -2.56
N SER A 11 -7.84 -8.00 -1.62
CA SER A 11 -7.84 -7.24 -0.36
C SER A 11 -6.42 -7.09 0.16
N ASN A 12 -6.20 -6.04 0.94
CA ASN A 12 -4.95 -5.72 1.64
C ASN A 12 -3.72 -5.70 0.71
N ILE A 13 -3.84 -4.95 -0.40
CA ILE A 13 -2.76 -4.77 -1.38
C ILE A 13 -2.44 -3.27 -1.51
N ILE A 14 -1.15 -2.93 -1.46
CA ILE A 14 -0.65 -1.59 -1.78
C ILE A 14 -0.05 -1.62 -3.18
N PHE A 15 -0.68 -0.93 -4.13
CA PHE A 15 -0.11 -0.65 -5.43
C PHE A 15 0.75 0.60 -5.34
N SER A 16 2.07 0.41 -5.23
CA SER A 16 3.03 1.51 -5.09
C SER A 16 3.75 1.79 -6.39
N ASN A 17 3.78 3.05 -6.82
CA ASN A 17 4.36 3.44 -8.11
C ASN A 17 5.21 4.71 -8.03
N GLY A 18 6.29 4.76 -8.80
CA GLY A 18 6.99 6.00 -9.11
C GLY A 18 6.62 6.42 -10.54
N LEU A 19 6.14 7.66 -10.77
CA LEU A 19 5.66 8.04 -12.10
C LEU A 19 6.78 8.29 -13.13
N ARG A 20 8.06 8.26 -12.72
CA ARG A 20 9.21 8.23 -13.64
C ARG A 20 9.61 6.81 -14.04
N ASP A 21 9.04 5.79 -13.39
CA ASP A 21 9.23 4.40 -13.77
C ASP A 21 8.40 4.10 -15.03
N PRO A 22 8.99 3.62 -16.14
CA PRO A 22 8.22 3.25 -17.33
C PRO A 22 7.17 2.16 -17.04
N TYR A 23 7.36 1.31 -16.03
CA TYR A 23 6.37 0.30 -15.66
C TYR A 23 5.13 0.88 -14.99
N SER A 24 5.17 2.13 -14.50
CA SER A 24 4.02 2.78 -13.86
C SER A 24 2.83 2.96 -14.80
N GLY A 25 3.06 2.99 -16.13
CA GLY A 25 1.99 3.03 -17.13
C GLY A 25 1.11 1.77 -17.15
N GLY A 26 1.61 0.64 -16.65
CA GLY A 26 0.83 -0.59 -16.46
C GLY A 26 0.34 -0.81 -15.03
N GLY A 27 0.66 0.12 -14.11
CA GLY A 27 0.32 0.01 -12.70
C GLY A 27 -1.12 0.47 -12.37
N VAL A 28 -1.51 0.31 -11.11
CA VAL A 28 -2.78 0.83 -10.59
C VAL A 28 -2.53 2.19 -9.92
N LEU A 29 -3.04 3.26 -10.54
CA LEU A 29 -2.85 4.66 -10.12
C LEU A 29 -4.14 5.33 -9.61
N HIS A 30 -5.25 4.60 -9.60
CA HIS A 30 -6.56 5.07 -9.15
C HIS A 30 -7.06 4.26 -7.95
N TYR A 31 -8.02 4.83 -7.23
CA TYR A 31 -8.69 4.18 -6.12
C TYR A 31 -9.58 3.02 -6.62
N ILE A 32 -9.52 1.87 -5.96
CA ILE A 32 -10.38 0.70 -6.25
C ILE A 32 -11.28 0.38 -5.05
N SER A 33 -10.70 0.28 -3.85
CA SER A 33 -11.39 0.08 -2.58
C SER A 33 -10.48 0.49 -1.42
N ASP A 34 -11.02 0.52 -0.19
CA ASP A 34 -10.26 0.89 1.01
C ASP A 34 -9.10 -0.05 1.34
N SER A 35 -9.20 -1.32 0.91
CA SER A 35 -8.16 -2.34 1.10
C SER A 35 -7.22 -2.51 -0.11
N LEU A 36 -7.52 -1.86 -1.24
CA LEU A 36 -6.71 -1.85 -2.46
C LEU A 36 -6.16 -0.44 -2.70
N VAL A 37 -5.10 -0.12 -1.98
CA VAL A 37 -4.59 1.24 -1.84
C VAL A 37 -3.57 1.54 -2.93
N SER A 38 -3.79 2.62 -3.69
CA SER A 38 -2.77 3.16 -4.61
C SER A 38 -1.96 4.26 -3.93
N ILE A 39 -0.63 4.13 -3.94
CA ILE A 39 0.30 5.14 -3.42
C ILE A 39 1.34 5.42 -4.49
N TYR A 40 1.41 6.66 -4.98
CA TYR A 40 2.38 7.00 -6.02
C TYR A 40 3.09 8.33 -5.76
N ALA A 41 4.27 8.47 -6.35
CA ALA A 41 5.07 9.69 -6.28
C ALA A 41 5.51 10.13 -7.68
N THR A 42 5.25 11.39 -8.03
CA THR A 42 5.62 11.99 -9.33
C THR A 42 7.11 11.87 -9.63
N GLU A 43 7.94 12.02 -8.59
CA GLU A 43 9.40 11.99 -8.68
C GLU A 43 10.00 10.58 -8.56
N GLY A 44 9.16 9.58 -8.27
CA GLY A 44 9.61 8.23 -7.99
C GLY A 44 10.07 7.49 -9.24
N SER A 45 11.20 6.79 -9.14
CA SER A 45 11.64 5.77 -10.10
C SER A 45 11.28 4.37 -9.59
N HIS A 46 11.73 3.34 -10.30
CA HIS A 46 11.39 1.95 -10.07
C HIS A 46 11.69 1.51 -8.63
N ALA A 47 10.62 1.19 -7.89
CA ALA A 47 10.66 0.63 -6.53
C ALA A 47 11.57 1.36 -5.50
N LEU A 48 11.79 2.68 -5.65
CA LEU A 48 12.68 3.43 -4.74
C LEU A 48 12.29 3.32 -3.26
N TYR A 49 11.01 3.15 -2.95
CA TYR A 49 10.52 3.00 -1.59
C TYR A 49 11.03 1.73 -0.89
N LEU A 50 11.45 0.68 -1.63
CA LEU A 50 12.01 -0.56 -1.09
C LEU A 50 13.50 -0.45 -0.74
N LEU A 51 14.21 0.52 -1.30
CA LEU A 51 15.63 0.68 -1.05
C LEU A 51 15.89 1.14 0.40
N TYR A 52 17.11 0.92 0.88
CA TYR A 52 17.55 1.40 2.20
C TYR A 52 17.31 2.89 2.36
N SER A 53 16.93 3.30 3.57
CA SER A 53 16.81 4.71 3.92
C SER A 53 18.18 5.39 3.94
N SER A 54 18.23 6.62 3.46
CA SER A 54 19.41 7.49 3.48
C SER A 54 19.06 8.83 4.12
N LYS A 55 20.05 9.48 4.75
CA LYS A 55 19.88 10.85 5.28
C LYS A 55 19.57 11.87 4.17
N ASN A 56 19.90 11.54 2.93
CA ASN A 56 19.66 12.38 1.76
C ASN A 56 18.36 12.04 1.03
N ASP A 57 17.52 11.16 1.58
CA ASP A 57 16.25 10.81 0.94
C ASP A 57 15.36 12.05 0.83
N PRO A 58 14.75 12.28 -0.35
CA PRO A 58 13.89 13.43 -0.52
C PRO A 58 12.62 13.28 0.32
N VAL A 59 12.07 14.41 0.75
CA VAL A 59 10.89 14.46 1.64
C VAL A 59 9.70 13.67 1.07
N TRP A 60 9.51 13.68 -0.25
CA TRP A 60 8.44 12.92 -0.89
C TRP A 60 8.61 11.40 -0.70
N LEU A 61 9.85 10.88 -0.72
CA LEU A 61 10.14 9.46 -0.55
C LEU A 61 9.90 9.03 0.89
N MET A 62 10.31 9.86 1.85
CA MET A 62 10.03 9.64 3.27
C MET A 62 8.52 9.61 3.54
N LYS A 63 7.76 10.55 2.97
CA LYS A 63 6.29 10.58 3.08
C LYS A 63 5.63 9.36 2.45
N MET A 64 6.12 8.92 1.29
CA MET A 64 5.63 7.71 0.62
C MET A 64 5.83 6.47 1.51
N ARG A 65 7.04 6.26 2.04
CA ARG A 65 7.33 5.14 2.97
C ARG A 65 6.48 5.22 4.24
N ALA A 66 6.33 6.40 4.83
CA ALA A 66 5.49 6.59 6.02
C ALA A 66 4.02 6.24 5.75
N SER A 67 3.51 6.55 4.56
CA SER A 67 2.14 6.21 4.14
C SER A 67 1.97 4.70 3.98
N ILE A 68 2.95 4.02 3.36
CA ILE A 68 2.97 2.55 3.24
C ILE A 68 2.95 1.90 4.63
N VAL A 69 3.85 2.33 5.53
CA VAL A 69 3.92 1.80 6.90
C VAL A 69 2.64 2.05 7.67
N LYS A 70 1.99 3.21 7.49
CA LYS A 70 0.71 3.52 8.13
C LYS A 70 -0.38 2.53 7.73
N VAL A 71 -0.50 2.22 6.43
CA VAL A 71 -1.47 1.23 5.92
C VAL A 71 -1.17 -0.16 6.49
N MET A 72 0.08 -0.60 6.44
CA MET A 72 0.50 -1.90 6.99
C MET A 72 0.22 -2.03 8.48
N LYS A 73 0.50 -0.99 9.27
CA LYS A 73 0.18 -0.96 10.70
C LYS A 73 -1.32 -1.05 10.95
N GLY A 74 -2.15 -0.39 10.13
CA GLY A 74 -3.61 -0.50 10.18
C GLY A 74 -4.06 -1.96 10.04
N TRP A 75 -3.59 -2.65 9.00
CA TRP A 75 -3.94 -4.07 8.78
C TRP A 75 -3.48 -5.00 9.90
N ILE A 76 -2.31 -4.75 10.50
CA ILE A 76 -1.84 -5.52 11.65
C ILE A 76 -2.78 -5.31 12.86
N VAL A 77 -3.20 -4.06 13.11
CA VAL A 77 -4.15 -3.75 14.20
C VAL A 77 -5.49 -4.44 13.95
N GLU A 78 -6.04 -4.32 12.75
CA GLU A 78 -7.30 -4.98 12.36
C GLU A 78 -7.22 -6.50 12.57
N TYR A 79 -6.11 -7.12 12.17
CA TYR A 79 -5.88 -8.55 12.38
C TYR A 79 -5.93 -8.95 13.86
N TYR A 80 -5.22 -8.22 14.74
CA TYR A 80 -5.24 -8.52 16.17
C TYR A 80 -6.61 -8.26 16.82
N GLN A 81 -7.35 -7.26 16.34
CA GLN A 81 -8.74 -7.03 16.78
C GLN A 81 -9.64 -8.20 16.39
N MET A 82 -9.52 -8.71 15.16
CA MET A 82 -10.26 -9.90 14.70
C MET A 82 -9.93 -11.13 15.55
N LEU A 83 -8.64 -11.41 15.78
CA LEU A 83 -8.21 -12.52 16.64
C LEU A 83 -8.78 -12.41 18.06
N SER A 84 -8.74 -11.20 18.65
CA SER A 84 -9.28 -10.99 19.99
C SER A 84 -10.79 -11.20 20.07
N SER A 85 -11.52 -10.83 19.01
CA SER A 85 -12.98 -11.00 18.93
C SER A 85 -13.37 -12.47 18.79
N GLN A 86 -12.59 -13.27 18.04
CA GLN A 86 -12.81 -14.71 17.91
C GLN A 86 -12.55 -15.47 19.22
N ASN A 87 -11.60 -15.01 20.05
CA ASN A 87 -11.34 -15.61 21.36
C ASN A 87 -12.43 -15.33 22.40
N VAL A 88 -13.31 -14.35 22.14
CA VAL A 88 -14.45 -14.01 23.03
C VAL A 88 -15.70 -14.83 22.70
N GLU A 89 -15.85 -15.33 21.47
CA GLU A 89 -17.01 -16.14 21.06
C GLU A 89 -16.96 -17.61 21.51
N VAL A 90 -15.85 -18.07 22.12
CA VAL A 90 -15.63 -19.48 22.50
C VAL A 90 -15.67 -19.70 24.03
N VAL A 91 -16.08 -18.71 24.82
CA VAL A 91 -16.20 -18.81 26.29
C VAL A 91 -17.63 -18.61 26.75
#